data_AF-A0A453LQF1-F1
#
_entry.id   AF-A0A453LQF1-F1
#
_cell.length_a   1.000
_cell.length_b   1.000
_cell.length_c   1.000
_cell.angle_alpha   90.00
_cell.angle_beta   90.00
_cell.angle_gamma   90.00
#
_symmetry.space_group_name_H-M   'P 1'
#
loop_
_entity.id
_entity.type
_entity.pdbx_description
1 polymer ?
#
loop_
_entity_poly.entity_id
_entity_poly.type
_entity_poly.pdbx_seq_one_letter_code
_entity_poly.pdbx_strand_id
1 'polypeptide(L)'
;MEDDEYEEGMEMDMGGHQHLQHRGYGAEEEVEGGYAGGGDGEDEEEEARDEEEITQEDAWAVISAYFEEKGLVRQQLDSFDEFIQNTMQEIVDESADIEIRPESQHNPGRQAEFAETLHKISFGQIYLSKPMMTEADGETATLFPKSARLRNLTYSAPLYVDVSYRVVKKGHDCEEEFGRPNRENTMGMRHGSYDKLDDDGLAPPGTRVSGEDVIIGKTSPIPQDDAQGQATRYSKRDHSTSLRHSESGMVDQVLLTTNADGLRFVKVRMRSVRIPQIGDKFSSRHGQKGTVGMTYTQEDMPWTIEGITPDIIVNPHAIPSRMTIGQLIECIMGKVAAHMGKEGDATPFTDVTVDNISKALHKCGYQMRGFETMYNGHTGRKLTAMIFLGPTYYQRLKHMVDDKIHSRGRGPVQILTRQPAEGRSRDGGLRFGEMERDCMIAHGAAFFLKERLFDQSDAYRVHVCEKCGLIAIANLKKNSFECRGCKNKTDIVQVHIPYACKLLFQELMAMAIAPRMLTHEVKGARDKHR
;
A
#
# COMPACT_ATOMS: atom_id res chain seq x y z
N MET A 1 -36.17 1.89 57.03
CA MET A 1 -37.05 2.96 57.52
C MET A 1 -36.12 4.10 57.87
N GLU A 2 -36.09 5.05 56.93
CA GLU A 2 -35.68 6.46 57.02
C GLU A 2 -34.21 6.71 57.39
N ASP A 3 -33.34 7.01 56.42
CA ASP A 3 -33.21 8.25 55.61
C ASP A 3 -32.71 9.43 56.45
N ASP A 4 -31.51 9.91 56.13
CA ASP A 4 -31.30 11.31 55.73
C ASP A 4 -29.86 11.54 55.23
N GLU A 5 -29.81 12.09 54.03
CA GLU A 5 -28.67 12.55 53.22
C GLU A 5 -28.08 13.85 53.78
N TYR A 6 -26.78 14.08 53.58
CA TYR A 6 -26.23 15.43 53.38
C TYR A 6 -24.99 15.36 52.46
N GLU A 7 -25.21 15.71 51.19
CA GLU A 7 -24.19 16.16 50.24
C GLU A 7 -23.97 17.68 50.45
N GLU A 8 -22.72 18.12 50.61
CA GLU A 8 -22.34 19.52 50.43
C GLU A 8 -21.47 19.65 49.18
N GLY A 9 -22.12 20.14 48.11
CA GLY A 9 -21.46 20.67 46.92
C GLY A 9 -20.95 22.08 47.19
N MET A 10 -19.69 22.32 46.86
CA MET A 10 -19.07 23.65 46.88
C MET A 10 -18.82 24.09 45.43
N GLU A 11 -19.70 24.95 44.92
CA GLU A 11 -19.41 25.80 43.75
C GLU A 11 -18.49 26.95 44.19
N MET A 12 -17.43 27.20 43.43
CA MET A 12 -16.92 28.57 43.24
C MET A 12 -16.05 28.67 41.97
N ASP A 13 -16.61 29.41 41.02
CA ASP A 13 -16.02 30.41 40.14
C ASP A 13 -15.04 30.01 39.02
N MET A 14 -15.58 30.07 37.80
CA MET A 14 -14.89 30.07 36.52
C MET A 14 -14.43 31.50 36.18
N GLY A 15 -13.16 31.81 36.44
CA GLY A 15 -12.53 33.08 36.03
C GLY A 15 -11.13 32.85 35.48
N GLY A 16 -10.99 32.86 34.16
CA GLY A 16 -9.69 32.66 33.52
C GLY A 16 -9.74 32.73 32.00
N HIS A 17 -10.06 33.90 31.45
CA HIS A 17 -9.86 34.24 30.05
C HIS A 17 -8.39 34.02 29.63
N GLN A 18 -8.16 33.12 28.66
CA GLN A 18 -7.07 33.27 27.71
C GLN A 18 -7.62 33.08 26.30
N HIS A 19 -7.59 34.18 25.55
CA HIS A 19 -7.84 34.23 24.11
C HIS A 19 -6.96 33.23 23.37
N LEU A 20 -7.57 32.24 22.73
CA LEU A 20 -6.98 31.49 21.62
C LEU A 20 -7.87 31.72 20.40
N GLN A 21 -7.36 32.57 19.50
CA GLN A 21 -7.93 32.80 18.18
C GLN A 21 -7.87 31.51 17.38
N HIS A 22 -9.00 30.81 17.24
CA HIS A 22 -9.20 29.84 16.18
C HIS A 22 -9.82 30.56 14.98
N ARG A 23 -8.96 30.92 14.02
CA ARG A 23 -9.38 31.31 12.66
C ARG A 23 -9.64 30.02 11.90
N GLY A 24 -10.90 29.60 11.85
CA GLY A 24 -11.37 28.63 10.85
C GLY A 24 -11.44 29.32 9.50
N TYR A 25 -10.76 28.77 8.50
CA TYR A 25 -10.98 29.14 7.10
C TYR A 25 -11.80 28.02 6.48
N GLY A 26 -13.10 28.28 6.34
CA GLY A 26 -13.99 27.54 5.45
C GLY A 26 -13.61 27.85 4.01
N ALA A 27 -13.67 26.81 3.18
CA ALA A 27 -13.51 26.89 1.75
C ALA A 27 -14.85 27.30 1.14
N GLU A 28 -14.90 28.47 0.52
CA GLU A 28 -15.97 28.86 -0.40
C GLU A 28 -15.40 28.79 -1.82
N GLU A 29 -16.01 27.90 -2.60
CA GLU A 29 -15.92 27.87 -4.05
C GLU A 29 -16.72 29.05 -4.61
N GLU A 30 -16.05 30.12 -5.02
CA GLU A 30 -16.68 31.12 -5.89
C GLU A 30 -16.32 30.85 -7.35
N VAL A 31 -17.37 30.46 -8.07
CA VAL A 31 -17.50 30.46 -9.52
C VAL A 31 -17.66 31.91 -9.98
N GLU A 32 -16.57 32.58 -10.36
CA GLU A 32 -16.68 33.86 -11.08
C GLU A 32 -16.73 33.65 -12.59
N GLY A 33 -17.95 33.65 -13.12
CA GLY A 33 -18.26 34.02 -14.50
C GLY A 33 -18.55 35.52 -14.57
N GLY A 34 -17.56 36.30 -14.99
CA GLY A 34 -17.68 37.75 -15.17
C GLY A 34 -18.52 38.20 -16.38
N TYR A 35 -19.53 39.02 -16.05
CA TYR A 35 -19.95 40.30 -16.65
C TYR A 35 -20.28 40.45 -18.14
N ALA A 36 -21.48 41.01 -18.38
CA ALA A 36 -21.76 42.31 -19.04
C ALA A 36 -23.15 42.25 -19.73
N GLY A 37 -24.07 43.21 -19.62
CA GLY A 37 -24.08 44.55 -19.07
C GLY A 37 -25.32 45.29 -19.64
N GLY A 38 -25.76 46.34 -18.96
CA GLY A 38 -26.90 47.19 -19.31
C GLY A 38 -27.75 47.37 -18.06
N GLY A 39 -27.69 48.48 -17.33
CA GLY A 39 -27.80 49.84 -17.85
C GLY A 39 -29.26 50.20 -17.82
N ASP A 40 -29.72 50.71 -16.68
CA ASP A 40 -30.64 51.84 -16.51
C ASP A 40 -31.03 51.91 -15.04
N GLY A 41 -30.97 53.11 -14.47
CA GLY A 41 -31.19 53.33 -13.05
C GLY A 41 -32.66 53.27 -12.67
N GLU A 42 -32.91 52.81 -11.46
CA GLU A 42 -34.00 53.21 -10.59
C GLU A 42 -33.67 52.64 -9.20
N ASP A 43 -33.79 53.50 -8.18
CA ASP A 43 -33.57 53.14 -6.78
C ASP A 43 -34.63 52.11 -6.35
N GLU A 44 -34.23 50.86 -6.15
CA GLU A 44 -35.04 49.86 -5.44
C GLU A 44 -34.22 49.24 -4.31
N GLU A 45 -34.80 49.27 -3.11
CA GLU A 45 -34.25 48.76 -1.86
C GLU A 45 -33.93 47.25 -2.00
N GLU A 46 -32.65 46.87 -2.00
CA GLU A 46 -32.25 45.47 -1.85
C GLU A 46 -32.61 45.01 -0.43
N GLU A 47 -33.71 44.26 -0.31
CA GLU A 47 -33.93 43.36 0.83
C GLU A 47 -32.76 42.38 0.90
N ALA A 48 -31.87 42.59 1.87
CA ALA A 48 -30.85 41.64 2.25
C ALA A 48 -31.54 40.31 2.61
N ARG A 49 -31.43 39.31 1.72
CA ARG A 49 -31.63 37.92 2.13
C ARG A 49 -30.43 37.56 3.00
N ASP A 50 -30.67 37.54 4.31
CA ASP A 50 -29.77 36.92 5.27
C ASP A 50 -29.49 35.48 4.78
N GLU A 51 -28.29 35.23 4.28
CA GLU A 51 -27.75 33.87 4.18
C GLU A 51 -27.49 33.42 5.62
N GLU A 52 -28.53 32.85 6.26
CA GLU A 52 -28.42 32.27 7.59
C GLU A 52 -27.30 31.22 7.57
N GLU A 53 -26.18 31.52 8.26
CA GLU A 53 -25.08 30.59 8.43
C GLU A 53 -25.62 29.28 9.00
N ILE A 54 -25.39 28.17 8.28
CA ILE A 54 -25.82 26.83 8.70
C ILE A 54 -25.33 26.57 10.12
N THR A 55 -26.27 26.52 11.07
CA THR A 55 -25.93 26.35 12.47
C THR A 55 -25.67 24.88 12.77
N GLN A 56 -25.01 24.61 13.90
CA GLN A 56 -24.80 23.23 14.35
C GLN A 56 -26.12 22.49 14.58
N GLU A 57 -27.20 23.21 14.89
CA GLU A 57 -28.54 22.67 15.09
C GLU A 57 -29.18 22.21 13.77
N ASP A 58 -28.96 22.94 12.68
CA ASP A 58 -29.42 22.57 11.34
C ASP A 58 -28.74 21.29 10.84
N ALA A 59 -27.43 21.16 11.11
CA ALA A 59 -26.70 19.93 10.81
C ALA A 59 -27.27 18.73 11.58
N TRP A 60 -27.63 18.91 12.86
CA TRP A 60 -28.28 17.87 13.66
C TRP A 60 -29.69 17.54 13.18
N ALA A 61 -30.45 18.52 12.69
CA ALA A 61 -31.77 18.29 12.10
C ALA A 61 -31.68 17.43 10.84
N VAL A 62 -30.72 17.73 9.94
CA VAL A 62 -30.48 16.93 8.73
C VAL A 62 -30.02 15.51 9.07
N ILE A 63 -29.10 15.36 10.03
CA ILE A 63 -28.62 14.05 10.48
C ILE A 63 -29.76 13.23 11.10
N SER A 64 -30.62 13.86 11.91
CA SER A 64 -31.76 13.21 12.54
C SER A 64 -32.80 12.78 11.51
N ALA A 65 -33.14 13.66 10.55
CA ALA A 65 -34.04 13.34 9.45
C ALA A 65 -33.48 12.19 8.57
N TYR A 66 -32.17 12.20 8.30
CA TYR A 66 -31.49 11.12 7.57
C TYR A 66 -31.60 9.78 8.30
N PHE A 67 -31.42 9.77 9.63
CA PHE A 67 -31.54 8.54 10.43
C PHE A 67 -32.99 8.10 10.65
N GLU A 68 -33.97 8.99 10.67
CA GLU A 68 -35.39 8.62 10.67
C GLU A 68 -35.81 7.99 9.35
N GLU A 69 -35.38 8.55 8.21
CA GLU A 69 -35.75 8.06 6.88
C GLU A 69 -34.99 6.77 6.50
N LYS A 70 -33.68 6.75 6.73
CA LYS A 70 -32.82 5.63 6.30
C LYS A 70 -32.54 4.63 7.41
N GLY A 71 -32.66 4.98 8.69
CA GLY A 71 -32.34 4.10 9.80
C GLY A 71 -30.83 3.99 10.07
N LEU A 72 -30.48 3.77 11.34
CA LEU A 72 -29.10 3.82 11.84
C LEU A 72 -28.15 2.76 11.22
N VAL A 73 -28.72 1.62 10.78
CA VAL A 73 -27.94 0.43 10.38
C VAL A 73 -28.03 0.14 8.88
N ARG A 74 -28.77 0.96 8.12
CA ARG A 74 -29.08 0.66 6.73
C ARG A 74 -27.87 0.72 5.83
N GLN A 75 -26.93 1.64 6.06
CA GLN A 75 -25.69 1.68 5.29
C GLN A 75 -24.88 0.38 5.42
N GLN A 76 -24.86 -0.25 6.61
CA GLN A 76 -24.19 -1.53 6.80
C GLN A 76 -24.96 -2.69 6.17
N LEU A 77 -26.30 -2.66 6.23
CA LEU A 77 -27.14 -3.67 5.60
C LEU A 77 -27.07 -3.59 4.06
N ASP A 78 -27.15 -2.39 3.49
CA ASP A 78 -27.07 -2.17 2.05
C ASP A 78 -25.70 -2.63 1.52
N SER A 79 -24.60 -2.29 2.22
CA SER A 79 -23.25 -2.75 1.84
C SER A 79 -23.10 -4.27 1.94
N PHE A 80 -23.72 -4.89 2.96
CA PHE A 80 -23.70 -6.34 3.14
C PHE A 80 -24.55 -7.04 2.07
N ASP A 81 -25.75 -6.55 1.81
CA ASP A 81 -26.67 -7.11 0.82
C ASP A 81 -26.11 -6.96 -0.60
N GLU A 82 -25.49 -5.81 -0.91
CA GLU A 82 -24.76 -5.60 -2.17
C GLU A 82 -23.60 -6.59 -2.31
N PHE A 83 -22.85 -6.82 -1.22
CA PHE A 83 -21.77 -7.79 -1.22
C PHE A 83 -22.25 -9.22 -1.46
N ILE A 84 -23.34 -9.63 -0.79
CA ILE A 84 -23.91 -10.98 -0.92
C ILE A 84 -24.56 -11.19 -2.29
N GLN A 85 -25.21 -10.17 -2.86
CA GLN A 85 -25.97 -10.29 -4.10
C GLN A 85 -25.10 -10.13 -5.35
N ASN A 86 -24.16 -9.18 -5.36
CA ASN A 86 -23.42 -8.78 -6.55
C ASN A 86 -21.92 -9.04 -6.40
N THR A 87 -21.27 -8.42 -5.41
CA THR A 87 -19.80 -8.39 -5.32
C THR A 87 -19.19 -9.79 -5.19
N MET A 88 -19.86 -10.72 -4.51
CA MET A 88 -19.34 -12.08 -4.37
C MET A 88 -19.28 -12.83 -5.71
N GLN A 89 -20.27 -12.63 -6.58
CA GLN A 89 -20.27 -13.18 -7.93
C GLN A 89 -19.22 -12.47 -8.79
N GLU A 90 -19.11 -11.14 -8.69
CA GLU A 90 -18.06 -10.38 -9.38
C GLU A 90 -16.65 -10.87 -9.02
N ILE A 91 -16.38 -11.19 -7.75
CA ILE A 91 -15.08 -11.75 -7.32
C ILE A 91 -14.79 -13.09 -7.99
N VAL A 92 -15.80 -13.95 -8.14
CA VAL A 92 -15.62 -15.25 -8.82
C VAL A 92 -15.46 -15.05 -10.32
N ASP A 93 -16.17 -14.11 -10.92
CA ASP A 93 -16.07 -13.77 -12.34
C ASP A 93 -14.72 -13.08 -12.67
N GLU A 94 -14.16 -12.29 -11.74
CA GLU A 94 -12.83 -11.70 -11.83
C GLU A 94 -11.71 -12.74 -11.67
N SER A 95 -11.97 -13.82 -10.92
CA SER A 95 -10.99 -14.87 -10.70
C SER A 95 -10.81 -15.71 -11.98
N ALA A 96 -9.57 -15.77 -12.47
CA ALA A 96 -9.26 -16.53 -13.68
C ALA A 96 -9.51 -18.03 -13.49
N ASP A 97 -9.92 -18.70 -14.56
CA ASP A 97 -10.08 -20.16 -14.62
C ASP A 97 -8.85 -20.89 -14.05
N ILE A 98 -9.08 -21.86 -13.15
CA ILE A 98 -7.99 -22.63 -12.56
C ILE A 98 -7.51 -23.67 -13.58
N GLU A 99 -6.25 -23.55 -13.99
CA GLU A 99 -5.58 -24.53 -14.83
C GLU A 99 -4.87 -25.57 -13.94
N ILE A 100 -5.42 -26.78 -13.87
CA ILE A 100 -4.78 -27.93 -13.24
C ILE A 100 -3.99 -28.71 -14.29
N ARG A 101 -2.72 -28.96 -14.01
CA ARG A 101 -1.88 -29.86 -14.80
C ARG A 101 -1.77 -31.18 -14.02
N PRO A 102 -2.22 -32.31 -14.58
CA PRO A 102 -2.16 -33.58 -13.88
C PRO A 102 -0.71 -34.06 -13.81
N GLU A 103 -0.23 -34.35 -12.61
CA GLU A 103 1.06 -35.01 -12.41
C GLU A 103 0.98 -36.46 -12.92
N SER A 104 1.91 -36.87 -13.79
CA SER A 104 1.91 -38.23 -14.33
C SER A 104 2.32 -39.26 -13.26
N GLN A 105 1.43 -40.22 -12.94
CA GLN A 105 1.80 -41.39 -12.13
C GLN A 105 2.53 -42.42 -13.01
N HIS A 106 3.76 -42.75 -12.62
CA HIS A 106 4.64 -43.67 -13.35
C HIS A 106 4.15 -45.13 -13.24
N ASN A 107 3.65 -45.70 -14.33
CA ASN A 107 3.49 -47.14 -14.50
C ASN A 107 4.60 -47.67 -15.43
N PRO A 108 5.50 -48.56 -14.97
CA PRO A 108 6.60 -49.05 -15.79
C PRO A 108 6.08 -49.95 -16.92
N GLY A 109 6.28 -49.56 -18.18
CA GLY A 109 6.07 -50.41 -19.36
C GLY A 109 5.15 -49.89 -20.47
N ARG A 110 4.52 -48.71 -20.30
CA ARG A 110 3.71 -48.08 -21.37
C ARG A 110 4.38 -46.76 -21.79
N GLN A 111 4.80 -46.63 -23.04
CA GLN A 111 5.22 -45.34 -23.61
C GLN A 111 4.05 -44.37 -23.49
N ALA A 112 4.25 -43.29 -22.73
CA ALA A 112 3.25 -42.24 -22.59
C ALA A 112 3.27 -41.39 -23.86
N GLU A 113 2.14 -41.33 -24.59
CA GLU A 113 1.91 -40.27 -25.56
C GLU A 113 1.81 -38.95 -24.79
N PHE A 114 2.85 -38.11 -24.92
CA PHE A 114 2.95 -36.80 -24.27
C PHE A 114 2.01 -35.81 -24.97
N ALA A 115 0.76 -35.75 -24.51
CA ALA A 115 -0.11 -34.60 -24.71
C ALA A 115 -0.39 -34.00 -23.34
N GLU A 116 0.08 -32.78 -23.07
CA GLU A 116 -0.33 -32.03 -21.88
C GLU A 116 -1.85 -31.83 -21.92
N THR A 117 -2.57 -32.70 -21.22
CA THR A 117 -3.99 -32.50 -20.93
C THR A 117 -4.10 -31.45 -19.85
N LEU A 118 -4.36 -30.22 -20.26
CA LEU A 118 -4.64 -29.11 -19.36
C LEU A 118 -6.10 -29.20 -18.90
N HIS A 119 -6.28 -29.39 -17.60
CA HIS A 119 -7.59 -29.44 -16.98
C HIS A 119 -7.99 -28.03 -16.56
N LYS A 120 -8.91 -27.45 -17.32
CA LYS A 120 -9.42 -26.11 -17.05
C LYS A 120 -10.69 -26.21 -16.22
N ILE A 121 -10.65 -25.67 -15.01
CA ILE A 121 -11.78 -25.56 -14.09
C ILE A 121 -12.29 -24.13 -14.13
N SER A 122 -13.52 -23.96 -14.59
CA SER A 122 -14.23 -22.68 -14.62
C SER A 122 -15.33 -22.69 -13.55
N PHE A 123 -15.33 -21.66 -12.71
CA PHE A 123 -16.38 -21.44 -11.72
C PHE A 123 -17.55 -20.71 -12.36
N GLY A 124 -18.77 -21.10 -11.99
CA GLY A 124 -20.01 -20.54 -12.48
C GLY A 124 -20.76 -19.80 -11.38
N GLN A 125 -22.08 -19.99 -11.34
CA GLN A 125 -22.95 -19.29 -10.40
C GLN A 125 -22.70 -19.72 -8.95
N ILE A 126 -22.68 -18.74 -8.04
CA ILE A 126 -22.56 -18.96 -6.60
C ILE A 126 -23.95 -19.02 -5.94
N TYR A 127 -24.09 -19.91 -4.95
CA TYR A 127 -25.28 -20.05 -4.12
C TYR A 127 -24.90 -20.06 -2.63
N LEU A 128 -25.37 -19.06 -1.88
CA LEU A 128 -25.20 -19.00 -0.43
C LEU A 128 -26.41 -19.60 0.29
N SER A 129 -26.17 -20.61 1.12
CA SER A 129 -27.21 -21.18 1.98
C SER A 129 -27.28 -20.47 3.32
N LYS A 130 -28.42 -20.56 4.02
CA LYS A 130 -28.54 -20.01 5.38
C LYS A 130 -27.63 -20.79 6.34
N PRO A 131 -27.06 -20.15 7.38
CA PRO A 131 -26.33 -20.85 8.44
C PRO A 131 -27.19 -21.93 9.07
N MET A 132 -26.69 -23.17 9.04
CA MET A 132 -27.37 -24.34 9.58
C MET A 132 -26.42 -25.11 10.48
N MET A 133 -26.96 -25.70 11.54
CA MET A 133 -26.22 -26.59 12.44
C MET A 133 -26.96 -27.92 12.51
N THR A 134 -26.23 -29.01 12.33
CA THR A 134 -26.73 -30.36 12.57
C THR A 134 -26.41 -30.72 14.02
N GLU A 135 -27.44 -30.89 14.85
CA GLU A 135 -27.27 -31.33 16.24
C GLU A 135 -26.97 -32.84 16.31
N ALA A 136 -26.57 -33.34 17.48
CA ALA A 136 -26.12 -34.73 17.65
C ALA A 136 -27.21 -35.77 17.29
N ASP A 137 -28.48 -35.36 17.32
CA ASP A 137 -29.65 -36.16 16.96
C ASP A 137 -29.86 -36.26 15.44
N GLY A 138 -29.02 -35.61 14.63
CA GLY A 138 -29.06 -35.64 13.16
C GLY A 138 -30.02 -34.61 12.54
N GLU A 139 -30.79 -33.87 13.34
CA GLU A 139 -31.62 -32.78 12.86
C GLU A 139 -30.79 -31.56 12.50
N THR A 140 -31.04 -30.99 11.31
CA THR A 140 -30.36 -29.78 10.83
C THR A 140 -31.31 -28.60 10.94
N ALA A 141 -30.98 -27.62 11.78
CA ALA A 141 -31.78 -26.43 12.02
C ALA A 141 -31.05 -25.16 11.59
N THR A 142 -31.79 -24.11 11.22
CA THR A 142 -31.19 -22.80 10.92
C THR A 142 -30.67 -22.16 12.20
N LEU A 143 -29.39 -21.83 12.19
CA LEU A 143 -28.72 -21.18 13.30
C LEU A 143 -28.91 -19.66 13.17
N PHE A 144 -29.24 -18.98 14.28
CA PHE A 144 -29.29 -17.51 14.33
C PHE A 144 -28.08 -16.95 15.11
N PRO A 145 -27.60 -15.72 14.82
CA PRO A 145 -26.38 -15.19 15.44
C PRO A 145 -26.40 -15.18 16.97
N LYS A 146 -27.55 -14.84 17.57
CA LYS A 146 -27.74 -14.84 19.03
C LYS A 146 -27.65 -16.25 19.62
N SER A 147 -28.23 -17.24 18.95
CA SER A 147 -28.17 -18.64 19.39
C SER A 147 -26.75 -19.21 19.28
N ALA A 148 -26.00 -18.82 18.25
CA ALA A 148 -24.61 -19.18 18.08
C ALA A 148 -23.74 -18.62 19.21
N ARG A 149 -23.91 -17.33 19.54
CA ARG A 149 -23.20 -16.67 20.64
C ARG A 149 -23.49 -17.31 22.01
N LEU A 150 -24.77 -17.57 22.32
CA LEU A 150 -25.14 -18.15 23.63
C LEU A 150 -24.59 -19.57 23.83
N ARG A 151 -24.39 -20.31 22.73
CA ARG A 151 -23.89 -21.70 22.75
C ARG A 151 -22.41 -21.82 22.38
N ASN A 152 -21.69 -20.70 22.20
CA ASN A 152 -20.33 -20.67 21.65
C ASN A 152 -20.15 -21.50 20.36
N LEU A 153 -21.18 -21.49 19.50
CA LEU A 153 -21.14 -22.14 18.18
C LEU A 153 -20.65 -21.15 17.11
N THR A 154 -20.00 -21.68 16.08
CA THR A 154 -19.56 -20.89 14.94
C THR A 154 -20.74 -20.56 14.04
N TYR A 155 -20.99 -19.27 13.80
CA TYR A 155 -22.02 -18.81 12.87
C TYR A 155 -21.45 -18.78 11.45
N SER A 156 -21.65 -19.86 10.69
CA SER A 156 -21.14 -20.00 9.32
C SER A 156 -22.23 -20.47 8.36
N ALA A 157 -22.28 -19.87 7.18
CA ALA A 157 -23.10 -20.30 6.05
C ALA A 157 -22.25 -21.09 5.04
N PRO A 158 -22.69 -22.27 4.58
CA PRO A 158 -22.06 -22.93 3.44
C PRO A 158 -22.34 -22.16 2.14
N LEU A 159 -21.27 -22.00 1.35
CA LEU A 159 -21.29 -21.43 0.01
C LEU A 159 -21.08 -22.56 -1.01
N TYR A 160 -21.99 -22.66 -1.98
CA TYR A 160 -21.88 -23.59 -3.11
C TYR A 160 -21.55 -22.81 -4.37
N VAL A 161 -20.77 -23.42 -5.27
CA VAL A 161 -20.38 -22.81 -6.55
C VAL A 161 -20.49 -23.88 -7.61
N ASP A 162 -21.13 -23.56 -8.73
CA ASP A 162 -21.16 -24.44 -9.88
C ASP A 162 -19.76 -24.53 -10.50
N VAL A 163 -19.28 -25.74 -10.75
CA VAL A 163 -17.95 -25.97 -11.31
C VAL A 163 -18.07 -26.69 -12.63
N SER A 164 -17.51 -26.09 -13.68
CA SER A 164 -17.44 -26.68 -15.01
C SER A 164 -15.99 -27.05 -15.34
N TYR A 165 -15.81 -28.24 -15.90
CA TYR A 165 -14.50 -28.83 -16.16
C TYR A 165 -14.32 -29.12 -17.65
N ARG A 166 -13.22 -28.64 -18.23
CA ARG A 166 -12.87 -28.85 -19.64
C ARG A 166 -11.42 -29.33 -19.76
N VAL A 167 -11.17 -30.23 -20.70
CA VAL A 167 -9.82 -30.75 -20.98
C VAL A 167 -9.33 -30.17 -22.31
N VAL A 168 -8.26 -29.37 -22.26
CA VAL A 168 -7.62 -28.75 -23.43
C VAL A 168 -6.25 -29.40 -23.61
N LYS A 169 -5.96 -29.94 -24.79
CA LYS A 169 -4.62 -30.45 -25.13
C LYS A 169 -3.81 -29.31 -25.73
N LYS A 170 -2.83 -28.76 -24.99
CA LYS A 170 -1.90 -27.75 -25.52
C LYS A 170 -0.76 -28.43 -26.29
N GLY A 171 -0.34 -27.81 -27.39
CA GLY A 171 0.82 -28.23 -28.17
C GLY A 171 2.13 -27.71 -27.55
N HIS A 172 3.22 -28.42 -27.83
CA HIS A 172 4.61 -28.18 -27.39
C HIS A 172 4.98 -26.70 -27.16
N ASP A 173 5.14 -26.30 -25.90
CA ASP A 173 5.92 -25.10 -25.55
C ASP A 173 7.42 -25.47 -25.55
N CYS A 174 8.24 -24.59 -26.12
CA CYS A 174 9.68 -24.79 -26.26
C CYS A 174 10.36 -24.93 -24.88
N GLU A 175 11.19 -25.97 -24.71
CA GLU A 175 11.86 -26.27 -23.44
C GLU A 175 12.81 -25.13 -23.01
N GLU A 176 12.61 -24.61 -21.80
CA GLU A 176 13.50 -23.60 -21.20
C GLU A 176 14.67 -24.30 -20.50
N GLU A 177 15.90 -23.87 -20.80
CA GLU A 177 17.11 -24.48 -20.25
C GLU A 177 17.75 -23.57 -19.20
N PHE A 178 18.19 -24.20 -18.10
CA PHE A 178 19.10 -23.57 -17.14
C PHE A 178 20.54 -23.73 -17.62
N GLY A 179 21.28 -22.63 -17.61
CA GLY A 179 22.67 -22.62 -18.01
C GLY A 179 23.20 -21.20 -18.01
N ARG A 180 24.51 -21.06 -18.00
CA ARG A 180 25.16 -19.75 -18.06
C ARG A 180 24.95 -19.11 -19.45
N PRO A 181 24.25 -17.97 -19.56
CA PRO A 181 24.06 -17.30 -20.84
C PRO A 181 25.34 -16.61 -21.30
N ASN A 182 25.64 -16.72 -22.60
CA ASN A 182 26.81 -16.11 -23.23
C ASN A 182 26.40 -14.98 -24.17
N ARG A 183 27.04 -13.81 -24.04
CA ARG A 183 26.76 -12.60 -24.85
C ARG A 183 26.82 -12.81 -26.36
N GLU A 184 27.58 -13.80 -26.81
CA GLU A 184 27.70 -14.14 -28.23
C GLU A 184 26.47 -14.86 -28.79
N ASN A 185 25.80 -15.66 -27.95
CA ASN A 185 24.75 -16.59 -28.37
C ASN A 185 23.35 -16.19 -27.88
N THR A 186 23.26 -15.40 -26.80
CA THR A 186 21.98 -15.02 -26.19
C THR A 186 21.59 -13.59 -26.51
N MET A 187 20.36 -13.41 -27.01
CA MET A 187 19.74 -12.12 -27.24
C MET A 187 19.09 -11.61 -25.94
N GLY A 188 19.23 -10.31 -25.67
CA GLY A 188 18.49 -9.63 -24.60
C GLY A 188 19.00 -9.89 -23.18
N MET A 189 20.30 -10.14 -23.03
CA MET A 189 20.91 -10.25 -21.68
C MET A 189 20.66 -8.98 -20.87
N ARG A 190 20.37 -9.18 -19.58
CA ARG A 190 20.25 -8.10 -18.59
C ARG A 190 21.60 -7.43 -18.34
N HIS A 191 21.54 -6.25 -17.72
CA HIS A 191 22.73 -5.45 -17.38
C HIS A 191 23.50 -5.96 -16.15
N GLY A 192 22.97 -6.98 -15.46
CA GLY A 192 23.59 -7.61 -14.29
C GLY A 192 24.85 -8.42 -14.59
N SER A 193 25.59 -8.77 -13.53
CA SER A 193 26.71 -9.73 -13.62
C SER A 193 26.18 -11.17 -13.66
N TYR A 194 26.71 -11.94 -14.62
CA TYR A 194 26.49 -13.39 -14.76
C TYR A 194 27.75 -14.18 -14.34
N ASP A 195 28.75 -13.51 -13.79
CA ASP A 195 30.04 -14.13 -13.45
C ASP A 195 29.96 -14.97 -12.19
N LYS A 196 28.93 -14.72 -11.38
CA LYS A 196 28.64 -15.42 -10.13
C LYS A 196 27.83 -16.70 -10.34
N LEU A 197 27.51 -17.05 -11.59
CA LEU A 197 26.80 -18.26 -11.96
C LEU A 197 27.79 -19.36 -12.31
N ASP A 198 27.53 -20.55 -11.82
CA ASP A 198 28.21 -21.77 -12.26
C ASP A 198 27.73 -22.19 -13.66
N ASP A 199 28.31 -23.26 -14.20
CA ASP A 199 27.97 -23.79 -15.53
C ASP A 199 26.49 -24.19 -15.65
N ASP A 200 25.90 -24.64 -14.54
CA ASP A 200 24.47 -24.97 -14.41
C ASP A 200 23.56 -23.72 -14.43
N GLY A 201 24.14 -22.51 -14.51
CA GLY A 201 23.42 -21.25 -14.53
C GLY A 201 22.89 -20.82 -13.17
N LEU A 202 23.39 -21.36 -12.06
CA LEU A 202 22.93 -21.04 -10.70
C LEU A 202 24.07 -20.46 -9.86
N ALA A 203 23.74 -19.56 -8.95
CA ALA A 203 24.71 -19.02 -8.00
C ALA A 203 24.94 -20.00 -6.83
N PRO A 204 26.18 -20.45 -6.55
CA PRO A 204 26.43 -21.44 -5.50
C PRO A 204 26.20 -20.88 -4.08
N PRO A 205 25.78 -21.72 -3.11
CA PRO A 205 25.69 -21.34 -1.71
C PRO A 205 26.98 -20.74 -1.17
N GLY A 206 26.87 -19.66 -0.40
CA GLY A 206 28.01 -18.89 0.10
C GLY A 206 28.46 -17.74 -0.82
N THR A 207 27.89 -17.61 -2.02
CA THR A 207 28.22 -16.48 -2.89
C THR A 207 27.54 -15.20 -2.40
N ARG A 208 28.30 -14.09 -2.35
CA ARG A 208 27.76 -12.76 -2.02
C ARG A 208 27.15 -12.12 -3.27
N VAL A 209 25.86 -11.81 -3.20
CA VAL A 209 25.07 -11.22 -4.29
C VAL A 209 24.49 -9.86 -3.86
N SER A 210 24.40 -8.94 -4.80
CA SER A 210 23.99 -7.56 -4.56
C SER A 210 23.31 -6.96 -5.79
N GLY A 211 22.21 -6.23 -5.57
CA GLY A 211 21.61 -5.37 -6.57
C GLY A 211 21.14 -6.12 -7.82
N GLU A 212 21.76 -5.86 -8.96
CA GLU A 212 21.38 -6.43 -10.27
C GLU A 212 22.05 -7.77 -10.60
N ASP A 213 22.80 -8.36 -9.66
CA ASP A 213 23.42 -9.67 -9.87
C ASP A 213 22.39 -10.72 -10.26
N VAL A 214 22.72 -11.51 -11.28
CA VAL A 214 21.87 -12.62 -11.73
C VAL A 214 22.09 -13.81 -10.80
N ILE A 215 20.99 -14.36 -10.28
CA ILE A 215 20.99 -15.52 -9.39
C ILE A 215 20.59 -16.81 -10.12
N ILE A 216 19.78 -16.70 -11.17
CA ILE A 216 19.32 -17.82 -11.98
C ILE A 216 19.45 -17.43 -13.46
N GLY A 217 20.37 -18.08 -14.17
CA GLY A 217 20.53 -18.04 -15.61
C GLY A 217 19.53 -18.99 -16.28
N LYS A 218 18.59 -18.42 -17.03
CA LYS A 218 17.53 -19.15 -17.71
C LYS A 218 17.45 -18.67 -19.15
N THR A 219 17.43 -19.60 -20.10
CA THR A 219 17.40 -19.28 -21.53
C THR A 219 16.31 -20.07 -22.25
N SER A 220 15.64 -19.42 -23.21
CA SER A 220 14.71 -20.08 -24.12
C SER A 220 15.26 -20.09 -25.54
N PRO A 221 15.14 -21.19 -26.31
CA PRO A 221 15.52 -21.19 -27.71
C PRO A 221 14.56 -20.29 -28.50
N ILE A 222 15.10 -19.51 -29.45
CA ILE A 222 14.28 -18.70 -30.35
C ILE A 222 13.81 -19.61 -31.50
N PRO A 223 12.51 -19.77 -31.74
CA PRO A 223 12.03 -20.51 -32.90
C PRO A 223 12.53 -19.83 -34.17
N GLN A 224 13.25 -20.57 -35.02
CA GLN A 224 13.65 -20.09 -36.34
C GLN A 224 12.42 -20.16 -37.25
N ASP A 225 11.85 -19.01 -37.58
CA ASP A 225 10.90 -18.90 -38.69
C ASP A 225 11.69 -18.91 -40.01
N ASP A 226 11.58 -20.00 -40.77
CA ASP A 226 12.25 -20.20 -42.08
C ASP A 226 11.85 -19.15 -43.16
N ALA A 227 10.87 -18.28 -42.88
CA ALA A 227 10.31 -17.32 -43.83
C ALA A 227 11.15 -16.05 -44.07
N GLN A 228 12.16 -15.77 -43.24
CA GLN A 228 13.10 -14.66 -43.44
C GLN A 228 14.53 -15.17 -43.28
N GLY A 229 15.19 -15.46 -44.42
CA GLY A 229 16.54 -16.03 -44.52
C GLY A 229 17.71 -15.19 -43.97
N GLN A 230 17.55 -14.56 -42.81
CA GLN A 230 18.65 -14.07 -41.98
C GLN A 230 18.80 -15.05 -40.81
N ALA A 231 19.88 -15.83 -40.81
CA ALA A 231 20.31 -16.55 -39.62
C ALA A 231 20.48 -15.52 -38.49
N THR A 232 19.57 -15.54 -37.52
CA THR A 232 19.68 -14.68 -36.35
C THR A 232 20.99 -15.03 -35.65
N ARG A 233 21.87 -14.05 -35.44
CA ARG A 233 23.17 -14.20 -34.73
C ARG A 233 23.03 -14.93 -33.39
N TYR A 234 21.85 -14.84 -32.78
CA TYR A 234 21.53 -15.39 -31.47
C TYR A 234 20.60 -16.61 -31.63
N SER A 235 20.91 -17.70 -30.93
CA SER A 235 20.06 -18.91 -30.90
C SER A 235 19.13 -18.95 -29.68
N LYS A 236 19.47 -18.22 -28.63
CA LYS A 236 18.77 -18.23 -27.33
C LYS A 236 18.33 -16.82 -26.93
N ARG A 237 17.24 -16.72 -26.18
CA ARG A 237 16.77 -15.49 -25.51
C ARG A 237 16.95 -15.63 -24.01
N ASP A 238 17.44 -14.57 -23.37
CA ASP A 238 17.63 -14.56 -21.93
C ASP A 238 16.32 -14.29 -21.17
N HIS A 239 16.01 -15.15 -20.21
CA HIS A 239 14.90 -15.05 -19.25
C HIS A 239 15.40 -15.19 -17.81
N SER A 240 16.67 -14.87 -17.57
CA SER A 240 17.31 -14.91 -16.26
C SER A 240 16.57 -14.10 -15.20
N THR A 241 16.72 -14.54 -13.95
CA THR A 241 16.20 -13.86 -12.76
C THR A 241 17.34 -13.17 -12.03
N SER A 242 17.23 -11.85 -11.89
CA SER A 242 18.14 -11.01 -11.10
C SER A 242 17.60 -10.81 -9.69
N LEU A 243 18.53 -10.48 -8.79
CA LEU A 243 18.17 -9.94 -7.48
C LEU A 243 17.47 -8.58 -7.63
N ARG A 244 16.71 -8.17 -6.61
CA ARG A 244 16.11 -6.82 -6.59
C ARG A 244 17.20 -5.77 -6.32
N HIS A 245 17.12 -4.63 -6.99
CA HIS A 245 18.10 -3.54 -6.91
C HIS A 245 18.45 -3.10 -5.47
N SER A 246 17.48 -3.08 -4.55
CA SER A 246 17.67 -2.65 -3.16
C SER A 246 18.06 -3.77 -2.19
N GLU A 247 18.17 -5.01 -2.67
CA GLU A 247 18.48 -6.17 -1.85
C GLU A 247 19.94 -6.58 -2.00
N SER A 248 20.50 -7.04 -0.88
CA SER A 248 21.83 -7.64 -0.86
C SER A 248 21.85 -8.76 0.17
N GLY A 249 22.66 -9.78 -0.10
CA GLY A 249 22.72 -10.94 0.76
C GLY A 249 23.74 -11.96 0.30
N MET A 250 23.72 -13.10 0.98
CA MET A 250 24.50 -14.27 0.63
C MET A 250 23.54 -15.39 0.26
N VAL A 251 23.87 -16.16 -0.78
CA VAL A 251 23.11 -17.37 -1.11
C VAL A 251 23.27 -18.35 0.05
N ASP A 252 22.16 -18.79 0.62
CA ASP A 252 22.12 -19.68 1.78
C ASP A 252 21.96 -21.13 1.35
N GLN A 253 20.95 -21.41 0.51
CA GLN A 253 20.68 -22.75 0.03
C GLN A 253 20.09 -22.70 -1.37
N VAL A 254 20.57 -23.56 -2.26
CA VAL A 254 19.99 -23.79 -3.58
C VAL A 254 19.38 -25.18 -3.58
N LEU A 255 18.08 -25.25 -3.85
CA LEU A 255 17.35 -26.49 -4.03
C LEU A 255 17.10 -26.71 -5.51
N LEU A 256 17.61 -27.82 -6.02
CA LEU A 256 17.30 -28.36 -7.34
C LEU A 256 16.40 -29.58 -7.14
N THR A 257 15.20 -29.55 -7.72
CA THR A 257 14.29 -30.70 -7.77
C THR A 257 13.68 -30.76 -9.16
N THR A 258 13.00 -31.85 -9.48
CA THR A 258 12.14 -31.91 -10.65
C THR A 258 10.71 -31.63 -10.21
N ASN A 259 9.98 -30.83 -10.99
CA ASN A 259 8.52 -30.78 -10.88
C ASN A 259 7.95 -32.14 -11.32
N ALA A 260 6.68 -32.37 -11.00
CA ALA A 260 6.02 -33.60 -11.41
C ALA A 260 5.82 -33.76 -12.93
N ASP A 261 5.94 -32.66 -13.68
CA ASP A 261 5.99 -32.64 -15.14
C ASP A 261 7.38 -33.05 -15.68
N GLY A 262 8.33 -33.42 -14.81
CA GLY A 262 9.70 -33.83 -15.18
C GLY A 262 10.66 -32.68 -15.50
N LEU A 263 10.18 -31.43 -15.48
CA LEU A 263 11.00 -30.23 -15.70
C LEU A 263 11.85 -29.90 -14.47
N ARG A 264 13.05 -29.36 -14.70
CA ARG A 264 13.94 -28.88 -13.63
C ARG A 264 13.31 -27.69 -12.91
N PHE A 265 13.26 -27.74 -11.59
CA PHE A 265 12.75 -26.70 -10.71
C PHE A 265 13.83 -26.26 -9.73
N VAL A 266 14.04 -24.95 -9.64
CA VAL A 266 15.10 -24.37 -8.82
C VAL A 266 14.51 -23.36 -7.83
N LYS A 267 14.91 -23.48 -6.57
CA LYS A 267 14.60 -22.52 -5.52
C LYS A 267 15.88 -22.05 -4.84
N VAL A 268 16.18 -20.77 -4.93
CA VAL A 268 17.34 -20.14 -4.30
C VAL A 268 16.88 -19.38 -3.05
N ARG A 269 17.39 -19.75 -1.87
CA ARG A 269 17.19 -19.02 -0.63
C ARG A 269 18.40 -18.13 -0.38
N MET A 270 18.15 -16.87 -0.03
CA MET A 270 19.17 -15.90 0.33
C MET A 270 18.99 -15.47 1.78
N ARG A 271 20.10 -15.17 2.45
CA ARG A 271 20.13 -14.61 3.80
C ARG A 271 20.77 -13.23 3.79
N SER A 272 20.22 -12.33 4.59
CA SER A 272 20.76 -11.00 4.81
C SER A 272 20.69 -10.68 6.30
N VAL A 273 21.78 -10.16 6.85
CA VAL A 273 21.86 -9.77 8.26
C VAL A 273 21.42 -8.31 8.37
N ARG A 274 20.40 -8.06 9.20
CA ARG A 274 19.85 -6.72 9.41
C ARG A 274 20.12 -6.24 10.82
N ILE A 275 21.04 -5.30 10.95
CA ILE A 275 21.34 -4.62 12.21
C ILE A 275 20.25 -3.56 12.46
N PRO A 276 19.77 -3.36 13.71
CA PRO A 276 18.86 -2.27 14.02
C PRO A 276 19.45 -0.91 13.64
N GLN A 277 18.68 -0.09 12.93
CA GLN A 277 19.09 1.24 12.51
C GLN A 277 18.07 2.31 12.91
N ILE A 278 18.46 3.57 12.76
CA ILE A 278 17.57 4.71 12.96
C ILE A 278 16.37 4.59 12.03
N GLY A 279 15.17 4.74 12.59
CA GLY A 279 13.87 4.60 11.94
C GLY A 279 13.30 3.17 11.93
N ASP A 280 14.06 2.14 12.35
CA ASP A 280 13.51 0.80 12.51
C ASP A 280 12.41 0.79 13.58
N LYS A 281 11.39 -0.04 13.37
CA LYS A 281 10.21 -0.06 14.22
C LYS A 281 10.29 -1.13 15.30
N PHE A 282 9.96 -0.72 16.53
CA PHE A 282 9.82 -1.59 17.70
C PHE A 282 8.45 -1.36 18.34
N SER A 283 7.96 -2.35 19.08
CA SER A 283 6.71 -2.25 19.85
C SER A 283 6.83 -2.94 21.20
N SER A 284 6.25 -2.37 22.25
CA SER A 284 5.97 -3.13 23.47
C SER A 284 4.81 -4.10 23.24
N ARG A 285 4.57 -5.00 24.20
CA ARG A 285 3.39 -5.88 24.21
C ARG A 285 2.06 -5.14 24.39
N HIS A 286 2.11 -3.86 24.79
CA HIS A 286 0.93 -3.02 25.10
C HIS A 286 0.57 -2.06 23.96
N GLY A 287 0.94 -2.40 22.72
CA GLY A 287 0.61 -1.60 21.54
C GLY A 287 1.42 -0.30 21.40
N GLN A 288 2.46 -0.08 22.22
CA GLN A 288 3.34 1.08 22.10
C GLN A 288 4.36 0.89 20.99
N LYS A 289 3.94 1.17 19.75
CA LYS A 289 4.82 1.20 18.58
C LYS A 289 5.60 2.51 18.50
N GLY A 290 6.90 2.41 18.24
CA GLY A 290 7.82 3.52 18.05
C GLY A 290 8.91 3.19 17.04
N THR A 291 9.61 4.22 16.55
CA THR A 291 10.80 4.10 15.71
C THR A 291 12.03 4.50 16.51
N VAL A 292 13.19 3.93 16.20
CA VAL A 292 14.47 4.39 16.78
C VAL A 292 14.76 5.80 16.26
N GLY A 293 14.76 6.80 17.15
CA GLY A 293 15.07 8.18 16.78
C GLY A 293 16.57 8.46 16.74
N MET A 294 17.31 7.94 17.71
CA MET A 294 18.75 8.12 17.85
C MET A 294 19.34 6.94 18.64
N THR A 295 20.61 6.65 18.39
CA THR A 295 21.39 5.62 19.08
C THR A 295 22.55 6.28 19.79
N TYR A 296 22.70 6.02 21.08
CA TYR A 296 23.83 6.49 21.89
C TYR A 296 24.73 5.33 22.30
N THR A 297 26.00 5.62 22.51
CA THR A 297 26.93 4.70 23.16
C THR A 297 26.72 4.71 24.67
N GLN A 298 27.31 3.74 25.37
CA GLN A 298 27.05 3.52 26.79
C GLN A 298 27.52 4.72 27.65
N GLU A 299 28.61 5.38 27.26
CA GLU A 299 29.18 6.53 27.96
C GLU A 299 28.27 7.77 27.97
N ASP A 300 27.44 7.94 26.93
CA ASP A 300 26.54 9.09 26.82
C ASP A 300 25.20 8.84 27.53
N MET A 301 24.89 7.58 27.82
CA MET A 301 23.63 7.17 28.43
C MET A 301 23.58 7.46 29.93
N PRO A 302 22.39 7.78 30.48
CA PRO A 302 22.24 7.91 31.91
C PRO A 302 22.43 6.55 32.59
N TRP A 303 23.02 6.56 33.79
CA TRP A 303 23.33 5.34 34.55
C TRP A 303 22.84 5.43 36.00
N THR A 304 22.53 4.29 36.62
CA THR A 304 22.12 4.17 38.03
C THR A 304 23.32 4.05 38.96
N ILE A 305 23.15 4.14 40.28
CA ILE A 305 24.25 3.94 41.26
C ILE A 305 24.95 2.57 41.09
N GLU A 306 24.22 1.58 40.59
CA GLU A 306 24.70 0.22 40.33
C GLU A 306 25.47 0.11 38.99
N GLY A 307 25.52 1.18 38.20
CA GLY A 307 26.15 1.20 36.88
C GLY A 307 25.25 0.66 35.75
N ILE A 308 23.94 0.52 35.99
CA ILE A 308 23.00 0.05 34.97
C ILE A 308 22.66 1.19 34.02
N THR A 309 22.88 0.96 32.73
CA THR A 309 22.48 1.83 31.62
C THR A 309 21.28 1.22 30.89
N PRO A 310 20.24 1.99 30.53
CA PRO A 310 19.07 1.46 29.85
C PRO A 310 19.34 1.14 28.38
N ASP A 311 18.70 0.11 27.84
CA ASP A 311 18.78 -0.22 26.41
C ASP A 311 17.86 0.66 25.54
N ILE A 312 16.67 0.98 26.06
CA ILE A 312 15.65 1.78 25.36
C ILE A 312 15.10 2.82 26.33
N ILE A 313 15.05 4.08 25.89
CA ILE A 313 14.43 5.20 26.61
C ILE A 313 13.14 5.59 25.88
N VAL A 314 12.03 5.66 26.61
CA VAL A 314 10.71 6.03 26.10
C VAL A 314 10.28 7.36 26.70
N ASN A 315 9.65 8.22 25.90
CA ASN A 315 9.14 9.49 26.36
C ASN A 315 7.94 9.28 27.33
N PRO A 316 7.96 9.87 28.55
CA PRO A 316 6.85 9.79 29.49
C PRO A 316 5.50 10.26 28.93
N HIS A 317 5.48 11.20 28.00
CA HIS A 317 4.24 11.71 27.40
C HIS A 317 3.44 10.64 26.62
N ALA A 318 4.07 9.52 26.26
CA ALA A 318 3.39 8.42 25.58
C ALA A 318 2.44 7.62 26.48
N ILE A 319 2.53 7.78 27.81
CA ILE A 319 1.79 6.95 28.78
C ILE A 319 0.42 7.53 29.14
N PRO A 320 0.26 8.81 29.52
CA PRO A 320 -1.03 9.34 29.97
C PRO A 320 -2.10 9.29 28.88
N SER A 321 -1.74 9.68 27.65
CA SER A 321 -2.68 9.73 26.52
C SER A 321 -3.13 8.36 26.03
N ARG A 322 -2.30 7.33 26.18
CA ARG A 322 -2.62 5.96 25.75
C ARG A 322 -3.11 5.05 26.87
N MET A 323 -3.03 5.51 28.12
CA MET A 323 -3.47 4.80 29.32
C MET A 323 -2.91 3.36 29.42
N THR A 324 -1.68 3.13 28.93
CA THR A 324 -1.04 1.81 28.90
C THR A 324 -0.38 1.48 30.25
N ILE A 325 -1.17 1.46 31.33
CA ILE A 325 -0.70 1.18 32.69
C ILE A 325 -0.11 -0.24 32.79
N GLY A 326 -0.61 -1.18 31.99
CA GLY A 326 -0.09 -2.54 31.92
C GLY A 326 1.42 -2.60 31.63
N GLN A 327 1.96 -1.68 30.83
CA GLN A 327 3.40 -1.62 30.56
C GLN A 327 4.20 -1.23 31.82
N LEU A 328 3.68 -0.33 32.64
CA LEU A 328 4.32 0.04 33.90
C LEU A 328 4.28 -1.12 34.90
N ILE A 329 3.16 -1.84 34.98
CA ILE A 329 3.03 -3.02 35.84
C ILE A 329 4.00 -4.13 35.38
N GLU A 330 4.10 -4.36 34.08
CA GLU A 330 5.07 -5.30 33.49
C GLU A 330 6.51 -4.93 33.88
N CYS A 331 6.89 -3.66 33.78
CA CYS A 331 8.24 -3.21 34.16
C CYS A 331 8.56 -3.51 35.64
N ILE A 332 7.65 -3.21 36.56
CA ILE A 332 7.87 -3.43 38.01
C ILE A 332 7.91 -4.93 38.30
N MET A 333 6.97 -5.70 37.74
CA MET A 333 6.94 -7.15 37.90
C MET A 333 8.21 -7.80 37.34
N GLY A 334 8.62 -7.41 36.13
CA GLY A 334 9.84 -7.88 35.49
C GLY A 334 11.08 -7.58 36.33
N LYS A 335 11.12 -6.41 36.99
CA LYS A 335 12.21 -6.07 37.89
C LYS A 335 12.26 -6.99 39.12
N VAL A 336 11.12 -7.19 39.79
CA VAL A 336 11.03 -8.12 40.94
C VAL A 336 11.41 -9.54 40.53
N ALA A 337 10.90 -10.01 39.39
CA ALA A 337 11.20 -11.31 38.79
C ALA A 337 12.70 -11.50 38.54
N ALA A 338 13.36 -10.51 37.94
CA ALA A 338 14.80 -10.54 37.67
C ALA A 338 15.65 -10.66 38.95
N HIS A 339 15.31 -9.92 40.01
CA HIS A 339 16.05 -9.99 41.28
C HIS A 339 15.77 -11.26 42.09
N MET A 340 14.54 -11.78 42.04
CA MET A 340 14.19 -13.02 42.75
C MET A 340 14.59 -14.28 41.98
N GLY A 341 14.94 -14.16 40.69
CA GLY A 341 15.23 -15.31 39.82
C GLY A 341 13.99 -16.17 39.56
N LYS A 342 12.80 -15.57 39.52
CA LYS A 342 11.52 -16.25 39.30
C LYS A 342 10.79 -15.63 38.11
N GLU A 343 9.94 -16.42 37.47
CA GLU A 343 9.03 -15.90 36.45
C GLU A 343 7.84 -15.19 37.09
N GLY A 344 7.48 -14.02 36.57
CA GLY A 344 6.33 -13.26 37.03
C GLY A 344 5.07 -13.69 36.30
N ASP A 345 4.05 -14.14 37.03
CA ASP A 345 2.75 -14.45 36.43
C ASP A 345 2.02 -13.13 36.08
N ALA A 346 1.76 -12.96 34.78
CA ALA A 346 1.03 -11.83 34.22
C ALA A 346 -0.32 -12.25 33.60
N THR A 347 -0.84 -13.41 34.00
CA THR A 347 -2.15 -13.92 33.56
C THR A 347 -3.25 -12.95 34.03
N PRO A 348 -4.19 -12.58 33.13
CA PRO A 348 -5.28 -11.67 33.50
C PRO A 348 -6.20 -12.31 34.56
N PHE A 349 -6.82 -11.46 35.39
CA PHE A 349 -7.77 -11.85 36.43
C PHE A 349 -7.20 -12.76 37.54
N THR A 350 -5.96 -12.49 37.95
CA THR A 350 -5.31 -13.13 39.09
C THR A 350 -5.37 -12.23 40.34
N ASP A 351 -5.10 -12.81 41.51
CA ASP A 351 -5.07 -12.09 42.79
C ASP A 351 -3.81 -11.22 42.98
N VAL A 352 -2.98 -11.09 41.94
CA VAL A 352 -1.73 -10.33 41.99
C VAL A 352 -2.02 -8.83 41.90
N THR A 353 -1.77 -8.11 42.98
CA THR A 353 -1.95 -6.66 43.06
C THR A 353 -0.64 -5.89 42.94
N VAL A 354 -0.71 -4.63 42.49
CA VAL A 354 0.45 -3.72 42.40
C VAL A 354 1.11 -3.51 43.77
N ASP A 355 0.35 -3.53 44.86
CA ASP A 355 0.89 -3.37 46.21
C ASP A 355 1.72 -4.58 46.64
N ASN A 356 1.32 -5.80 46.24
CA ASN A 356 2.09 -7.01 46.50
C ASN A 356 3.45 -6.95 45.78
N ILE A 357 3.45 -6.51 44.52
CA ILE A 357 4.67 -6.32 43.73
C ILE A 357 5.54 -5.23 44.34
N SER A 358 4.94 -4.10 44.76
CA SER A 358 5.66 -2.98 45.37
C SER A 358 6.35 -3.36 46.69
N LYS A 359 5.69 -4.17 47.52
CA LYS A 359 6.27 -4.74 48.76
C LYS A 359 7.41 -5.72 48.44
N ALA A 360 7.25 -6.53 47.41
CA ALA A 360 8.30 -7.44 46.95
C ALA A 360 9.53 -6.68 46.45
N LEU A 361 9.34 -5.61 45.68
CA LEU A 361 10.41 -4.75 45.20
C LEU A 361 11.18 -4.07 46.34
N HIS A 362 10.47 -3.62 47.38
CA HIS A 362 11.10 -3.05 48.58
C HIS A 362 11.90 -4.08 49.37
N LYS A 363 11.45 -5.34 49.42
CA LYS A 363 12.25 -6.43 50.02
C LYS A 363 13.55 -6.68 49.24
N CYS A 364 13.58 -6.39 47.95
CA CYS A 364 14.78 -6.45 47.11
C CYS A 364 15.70 -5.23 47.28
N GLY A 365 15.36 -4.24 48.13
CA GLY A 365 16.18 -3.06 48.39
C GLY A 365 15.96 -1.90 47.42
N TYR A 366 14.96 -1.98 46.54
CA TYR A 366 14.60 -0.91 45.60
C TYR A 366 13.40 -0.10 46.09
N GLN A 367 13.22 1.09 45.52
CA GLN A 367 12.07 1.93 45.83
C GLN A 367 10.76 1.27 45.39
N MET A 368 9.73 1.32 46.24
CA MET A 368 8.45 0.62 46.05
C MET A 368 7.77 0.86 44.70
N ARG A 369 7.94 2.05 44.13
CA ARG A 369 7.30 2.50 42.89
C ARG A 369 8.17 2.30 41.63
N GLY A 370 9.36 1.71 41.76
CA GLY A 370 10.26 1.48 40.62
C GLY A 370 11.03 2.71 40.15
N PHE A 371 11.05 3.79 40.93
CA PHE A 371 11.86 4.98 40.63
C PHE A 371 13.28 4.85 41.18
N GLU A 372 14.26 5.27 40.39
CA GLU A 372 15.67 5.24 40.74
C GLU A 372 16.33 6.60 40.52
N THR A 373 17.38 6.86 41.30
CA THR A 373 18.28 7.99 41.03
C THR A 373 19.21 7.61 39.89
N MET A 374 19.25 8.45 38.85
CA MET A 374 20.19 8.32 37.74
C MET A 374 21.11 9.54 37.63
N TYR A 375 22.24 9.35 36.96
CA TYR A 375 23.25 10.37 36.70
C TYR A 375 23.32 10.64 35.20
N ASN A 376 23.65 11.87 34.83
CA ASN A 376 23.85 12.28 33.45
C ASN A 376 25.19 11.72 32.93
N GLY A 377 25.17 11.00 31.80
CA GLY A 377 26.38 10.38 31.21
C GLY A 377 27.48 11.38 30.80
N HIS A 378 27.10 12.59 30.39
CA HIS A 378 28.06 13.59 29.90
C HIS A 378 28.70 14.40 31.02
N THR A 379 27.93 14.75 32.06
CA THR A 379 28.39 15.66 33.12
C THR A 379 28.70 14.96 34.43
N GLY A 380 28.24 13.71 34.60
CA GLY A 380 28.31 12.97 35.86
C GLY A 380 27.40 13.52 36.97
N ARG A 381 26.63 14.59 36.72
CA ARG A 381 25.73 15.18 37.71
C ARG A 381 24.49 14.31 37.89
N LYS A 382 24.01 14.23 39.14
CA LYS A 382 22.74 13.57 39.47
C LYS A 382 21.58 14.30 38.80
N LEU A 383 20.67 13.55 38.18
CA LEU A 383 19.43 14.10 37.63
C LEU A 383 18.51 14.56 38.77
N THR A 384 17.82 15.67 38.57
CA THR A 384 16.91 16.24 39.57
C THR A 384 15.67 15.37 39.78
N ALA A 385 15.16 14.76 38.70
CA ALA A 385 14.05 13.82 38.73
C ALA A 385 14.55 12.38 38.96
N MET A 386 13.77 11.59 39.69
CA MET A 386 13.94 10.14 39.72
C MET A 386 13.32 9.53 38.46
N ILE A 387 13.99 8.55 37.88
CA ILE A 387 13.60 7.93 36.62
C ILE A 387 12.98 6.57 36.92
N PHE A 388 11.86 6.27 36.27
CA PHE A 388 11.25 4.95 36.32
C PHE A 388 12.04 3.98 35.45
N LEU A 389 12.61 2.94 36.05
CA LEU A 389 13.48 1.97 35.38
C LEU A 389 13.05 0.53 35.71
N GLY A 390 12.96 -0.30 34.68
CA GLY A 390 12.67 -1.73 34.82
C GLY A 390 12.74 -2.47 33.49
N PRO A 391 12.96 -3.79 33.51
CA PRO A 391 12.99 -4.60 32.31
C PRO A 391 11.57 -4.80 31.75
N THR A 392 11.43 -4.67 30.43
CA THR A 392 10.17 -4.92 29.71
C THR A 392 10.46 -5.57 28.37
N TYR A 393 9.49 -6.31 27.84
CA TYR A 393 9.66 -7.04 26.60
C TYR A 393 9.28 -6.20 25.38
N TYR A 394 10.28 -5.86 24.57
CA TYR A 394 10.10 -5.20 23.27
C TYR A 394 10.23 -6.18 22.11
N GLN A 395 9.40 -5.96 21.09
CA GLN A 395 9.36 -6.72 19.85
C GLN A 395 9.91 -5.87 18.71
N ARG A 396 10.84 -6.43 17.93
CA ARG A 396 11.26 -5.83 16.66
C ARG A 396 10.20 -6.12 15.60
N LEU A 397 9.71 -5.06 14.95
CA LEU A 397 8.73 -5.21 13.88
C LEU A 397 9.42 -5.47 12.54
N LYS A 398 8.72 -6.19 11.66
CA LYS A 398 9.17 -6.52 10.29
C LYS A 398 9.42 -5.32 9.37
N HIS A 399 8.95 -4.13 9.73
CA HIS A 399 9.05 -2.94 8.90
C HIS A 399 10.37 -2.19 9.19
N MET A 400 11.38 -2.48 8.37
CA MET A 400 12.70 -1.82 8.43
C MET A 400 12.77 -0.63 7.48
N VAL A 401 13.69 0.31 7.75
CA VAL A 401 13.84 1.55 6.95
C VAL A 401 14.46 1.27 5.59
N ASP A 402 15.46 0.39 5.53
CA ASP A 402 16.09 -0.06 4.28
C ASP A 402 15.05 -0.61 3.28
N ASP A 403 13.95 -1.17 3.80
CA ASP A 403 12.88 -1.74 2.99
C ASP A 403 11.83 -0.68 2.57
N LYS A 404 11.97 0.56 3.02
CA LYS A 404 11.04 1.65 2.74
C LYS A 404 11.65 2.83 2.02
N ILE A 405 12.95 3.05 2.17
CA ILE A 405 13.63 4.10 1.43
C ILE A 405 13.43 3.87 -0.08
N HIS A 406 12.99 4.92 -0.76
CA HIS A 406 12.72 4.92 -2.19
C HIS A 406 12.97 6.31 -2.75
N SER A 407 13.71 6.37 -3.84
CA SER A 407 14.03 7.61 -4.54
C SER A 407 14.16 7.31 -6.02
N ARG A 408 13.63 8.20 -6.86
CA ARG A 408 13.70 8.07 -8.32
C ARG A 408 14.16 9.39 -8.93
N GLY A 409 15.15 9.32 -9.82
CA GLY A 409 15.54 10.42 -10.70
C GLY A 409 14.87 10.29 -12.07
N ARG A 410 15.29 9.29 -12.85
CA ARG A 410 14.66 8.84 -14.09
C ARG A 410 14.60 7.33 -14.07
N GLY A 411 13.53 6.75 -14.59
CA GLY A 411 13.30 5.31 -14.51
C GLY A 411 12.33 4.83 -15.60
N PRO A 412 11.98 3.55 -15.57
CA PRO A 412 11.07 2.96 -16.53
C PRO A 412 9.68 3.61 -16.46
N VAL A 413 8.99 3.54 -17.59
CA VAL A 413 7.62 4.03 -17.78
C VAL A 413 6.72 2.88 -18.22
N GLN A 414 5.44 2.97 -17.88
CA GLN A 414 4.44 2.02 -18.33
C GLN A 414 4.22 2.18 -19.84
N ILE A 415 4.07 1.08 -20.58
CA ILE A 415 4.00 1.11 -22.06
C ILE A 415 2.75 1.87 -22.54
N LEU A 416 1.60 1.65 -21.88
CA LEU A 416 0.33 2.23 -22.29
C LEU A 416 0.29 3.74 -22.05
N THR A 417 0.51 4.18 -20.82
CA THR A 417 0.37 5.59 -20.39
C THR A 417 1.65 6.40 -20.55
N ARG A 418 2.81 5.74 -20.73
CA ARG A 418 4.15 6.35 -20.71
C ARG A 418 4.47 7.14 -19.43
N GLN A 419 3.69 6.96 -18.38
CA GLN A 419 3.96 7.53 -17.07
C GLN A 419 4.96 6.67 -16.29
N PRO A 420 5.64 7.24 -15.29
CA PRO A 420 6.45 6.49 -14.34
C PRO A 420 5.76 5.21 -13.86
N ALA A 421 6.46 4.07 -13.94
CA ALA A 421 5.93 2.81 -13.43
C ALA A 421 5.63 2.89 -11.92
N GLU A 422 4.77 2.01 -11.40
CA GLU A 422 4.48 1.97 -9.97
C GLU A 422 5.41 1.01 -9.20
N GLY A 423 5.64 1.34 -7.93
CA GLY A 423 6.27 0.48 -6.95
C GLY A 423 7.80 0.54 -6.93
N ARG A 424 8.34 0.53 -5.72
CA ARG A 424 9.79 0.57 -5.44
C ARG A 424 10.58 -0.51 -6.18
N SER A 425 10.06 -1.73 -6.23
CA SER A 425 10.77 -2.86 -6.83
C SER A 425 11.05 -2.72 -8.33
N ARG A 426 10.32 -1.83 -9.01
CA ARG A 426 10.43 -1.54 -10.45
C ARG A 426 11.01 -0.14 -10.70
N ASP A 427 11.68 0.45 -9.71
CA ASP A 427 12.15 1.84 -9.76
C ASP A 427 11.02 2.82 -10.13
N GLY A 428 9.86 2.61 -9.50
CA GLY A 428 8.64 3.33 -9.81
C GLY A 428 8.64 4.79 -9.36
N GLY A 429 7.74 5.60 -9.91
CA GLY A 429 7.52 6.98 -9.48
C GLY A 429 6.86 7.09 -8.11
N LEU A 430 6.92 8.30 -7.55
CA LEU A 430 6.04 8.72 -6.46
C LEU A 430 4.80 9.38 -7.06
N ARG A 431 3.65 9.14 -6.44
CA ARG A 431 2.38 9.72 -6.88
C ARG A 431 2.32 11.19 -6.45
N PHE A 432 2.03 12.06 -7.40
CA PHE A 432 1.59 13.43 -7.16
C PHE A 432 0.10 13.47 -7.47
N GLY A 433 -0.74 13.50 -6.43
CA GLY A 433 -2.18 13.41 -6.51
C GLY A 433 -2.86 14.77 -6.63
N GLU A 434 -4.19 14.73 -6.56
CA GLU A 434 -5.04 15.93 -6.61
C GLU A 434 -4.82 16.82 -5.39
N MET A 435 -4.69 16.24 -4.19
CA MET A 435 -4.45 17.01 -2.96
C MET A 435 -3.11 17.75 -3.02
N GLU A 436 -2.05 17.10 -3.50
CA GLU A 436 -0.75 17.75 -3.66
C GLU A 436 -0.78 18.84 -4.73
N ARG A 437 -1.55 18.65 -5.81
CA ARG A 437 -1.80 19.69 -6.82
C ARG A 437 -2.48 20.90 -6.18
N ASP A 438 -3.55 20.69 -5.42
CA ASP A 438 -4.37 21.77 -4.87
C ASP A 438 -3.59 22.59 -3.83
N CYS A 439 -2.73 21.95 -3.03
CA CYS A 439 -1.78 22.67 -2.18
C CYS A 439 -0.89 23.64 -2.97
N MET A 440 -0.40 23.23 -4.15
CA MET A 440 0.44 24.09 -4.98
C MET A 440 -0.36 25.18 -5.70
N ILE A 441 -1.63 24.94 -6.01
CA ILE A 441 -2.55 25.95 -6.55
C ILE A 441 -2.81 27.02 -5.48
N ALA A 442 -3.06 26.62 -4.23
CA ALA A 442 -3.24 27.55 -3.10
C ALA A 442 -2.01 28.44 -2.88
N HIS A 443 -0.80 27.91 -3.11
CA HIS A 443 0.43 28.71 -3.09
C HIS A 443 0.65 29.59 -4.33
N GLY A 444 -0.15 29.46 -5.38
CA GLY A 444 0.01 30.19 -6.65
C GLY A 444 1.23 29.74 -7.47
N ALA A 445 1.75 28.53 -7.23
CA ALA A 445 3.00 28.06 -7.82
C ALA A 445 2.81 27.44 -9.23
N ALA A 446 2.30 28.24 -10.18
CA ALA A 446 1.90 27.78 -11.51
C ALA A 446 3.04 27.12 -12.32
N PHE A 447 4.24 27.68 -12.29
CA PHE A 447 5.40 27.11 -13.01
C PHE A 447 5.84 25.76 -12.42
N PHE A 448 5.80 25.63 -11.09
CA PHE A 448 6.14 24.37 -10.42
C PHE A 448 5.13 23.28 -10.75
N LEU A 449 3.83 23.61 -10.74
CA LEU A 449 2.77 22.69 -11.12
C LEU A 449 2.94 22.19 -12.55
N LYS A 450 3.21 23.10 -13.49
CA LYS A 450 3.50 22.74 -14.88
C LYS A 450 4.71 21.81 -14.94
N GLU A 451 5.82 22.14 -14.28
CA GLU A 451 7.02 21.29 -14.31
C GLU A 451 6.74 19.87 -13.79
N ARG A 452 6.04 19.76 -12.65
CA ARG A 452 5.75 18.45 -12.01
C ARG A 452 4.78 17.59 -12.79
N LEU A 453 3.66 18.16 -13.22
CA LEU A 453 2.60 17.42 -13.91
C LEU A 453 2.93 17.15 -15.38
N PHE A 454 3.66 18.06 -16.02
CA PHE A 454 3.93 18.00 -17.45
C PHE A 454 5.37 17.57 -17.77
N ASP A 455 6.36 18.39 -17.41
CA ASP A 455 7.74 18.22 -17.88
C ASP A 455 8.41 16.95 -17.31
N GLN A 456 8.08 16.58 -16.07
CA GLN A 456 8.70 15.45 -15.38
C GLN A 456 7.95 14.12 -15.46
N SER A 457 6.69 14.14 -15.91
CA SER A 457 5.84 12.95 -15.99
C SER A 457 5.81 12.40 -17.41
N ASP A 458 5.06 13.04 -18.31
CA ASP A 458 4.69 12.48 -19.60
C ASP A 458 4.60 13.52 -20.73
N ALA A 459 5.47 14.54 -20.70
CA ALA A 459 5.57 15.53 -21.78
C ALA A 459 5.67 14.89 -23.17
N TYR A 460 4.68 15.18 -24.02
CA TYR A 460 4.60 14.64 -25.37
C TYR A 460 4.34 15.73 -26.40
N ARG A 461 4.93 15.55 -27.59
CA ARG A 461 4.80 16.48 -28.72
C ARG A 461 3.86 15.89 -29.76
N VAL A 462 2.83 16.66 -30.11
CA VAL A 462 1.82 16.31 -31.10
C VAL A 462 1.71 17.38 -32.17
N HIS A 463 1.31 16.99 -33.38
CA HIS A 463 1.02 17.91 -34.48
C HIS A 463 -0.48 17.92 -34.74
N VAL A 464 -1.06 19.12 -34.84
CA VAL A 464 -2.50 19.35 -34.93
C VAL A 464 -2.80 20.15 -36.19
N CYS A 465 -3.83 19.76 -36.93
CA CYS A 465 -4.30 20.51 -38.09
C CYS A 465 -5.13 21.72 -37.64
N GLU A 466 -4.79 22.93 -38.09
CA GLU A 466 -5.54 24.14 -37.70
C GLU A 466 -7.00 24.14 -38.17
N LYS A 467 -7.30 23.48 -39.30
CA LYS A 467 -8.66 23.48 -39.88
C LYS A 467 -9.64 22.61 -39.12
N CYS A 468 -9.22 21.42 -38.67
CA CYS A 468 -10.10 20.48 -37.96
C CYS A 468 -9.80 20.32 -36.47
N GLY A 469 -8.65 20.81 -35.99
CA GLY A 469 -8.22 20.68 -34.60
C GLY A 469 -7.87 19.24 -34.19
N LEU A 470 -7.78 18.31 -35.14
CA LEU A 470 -7.45 16.90 -34.87
C LEU A 470 -5.95 16.64 -35.06
N ILE A 471 -5.48 15.58 -34.41
CA ILE A 471 -4.09 15.10 -34.51
C ILE A 471 -3.79 14.71 -35.96
N ALA A 472 -2.77 15.34 -36.55
CA ALA A 472 -2.32 15.10 -37.92
C ALA A 472 -1.20 14.06 -37.98
N ILE A 473 -1.02 13.43 -39.14
CA ILE A 473 0.08 12.50 -39.37
C ILE A 473 1.33 13.34 -39.65
N ALA A 474 2.34 13.18 -38.80
CA ALA A 474 3.60 13.89 -38.92
C ALA A 474 4.74 12.90 -39.07
N ASN A 475 5.51 13.03 -40.16
CA ASN A 475 6.76 12.31 -40.33
C ASN A 475 7.93 13.31 -40.26
N LEU A 476 8.49 13.43 -39.06
CA LEU A 476 9.58 14.35 -38.76
C LEU A 476 10.86 14.06 -39.57
N LYS A 477 11.11 12.80 -39.95
CA LYS A 477 12.33 12.43 -40.72
C LYS A 477 12.28 12.97 -42.16
N LYS A 478 11.09 12.95 -42.78
CA LYS A 478 10.87 13.46 -44.14
C LYS A 478 10.31 14.89 -44.16
N ASN A 479 10.17 15.48 -42.97
CA ASN A 479 9.49 16.77 -42.75
C ASN A 479 8.15 16.89 -43.49
N SER A 480 7.37 15.80 -43.51
CA SER A 480 6.10 15.72 -44.23
C SER A 480 4.95 15.63 -43.24
N PHE A 481 3.97 16.53 -43.39
CA PHE A 481 2.79 16.59 -42.54
C PHE A 481 1.54 16.47 -43.40
N GLU A 482 0.57 15.66 -42.95
CA GLU A 482 -0.65 15.43 -43.70
C GLU A 482 -1.84 15.17 -42.77
N CYS A 483 -2.90 15.94 -42.96
CA CYS A 483 -4.22 15.67 -42.39
C CYS A 483 -5.09 14.98 -43.45
N ARG A 484 -5.44 13.71 -43.25
CA ARG A 484 -6.27 12.95 -44.22
C ARG A 484 -7.69 13.51 -44.35
N GLY A 485 -8.28 13.99 -43.26
CA GLY A 485 -9.65 14.53 -43.26
C GLY A 485 -9.78 15.82 -44.07
N CYS A 486 -8.91 16.80 -43.83
CA CYS A 486 -8.95 18.09 -44.51
C CYS A 486 -8.10 18.15 -45.78
N LYS A 487 -7.33 17.10 -46.09
CA LYS A 487 -6.28 17.09 -47.12
C LYS A 487 -5.30 18.27 -46.95
N ASN A 488 -5.09 18.71 -45.72
CA ASN A 488 -4.21 19.83 -45.40
C ASN A 488 -2.79 19.35 -45.16
N LYS A 489 -1.81 20.10 -45.68
CA LYS A 489 -0.37 19.83 -45.53
C LYS A 489 0.42 21.04 -45.03
N THR A 490 -0.15 22.24 -45.10
CA THR A 490 0.53 23.50 -44.76
C THR A 490 0.21 23.94 -43.33
N ASP A 491 -1.06 23.96 -42.95
CA ASP A 491 -1.50 24.59 -41.70
C ASP A 491 -1.57 23.56 -40.57
N ILE A 492 -0.38 23.18 -40.09
CA ILE A 492 -0.19 22.18 -39.04
C ILE A 492 0.70 22.77 -37.95
N VAL A 493 0.18 22.84 -36.74
CA VAL A 493 0.85 23.44 -35.57
C VAL A 493 1.36 22.34 -34.66
N GLN A 494 2.52 22.59 -34.05
CA GLN A 494 3.08 21.73 -33.01
C GLN A 494 2.56 22.16 -31.64
N VAL A 495 2.03 21.20 -30.87
CA VAL A 495 1.51 21.41 -29.52
C VAL A 495 2.19 20.42 -28.57
N HIS A 496 2.50 20.88 -27.37
CA HIS A 496 3.03 20.07 -26.28
C HIS A 496 1.88 19.74 -25.31
N ILE A 497 1.53 18.46 -25.18
CA ILE A 497 0.46 17.95 -24.31
C ILE A 497 0.94 16.73 -23.53
N PRO A 498 0.39 16.43 -22.35
CA PRO A 498 0.67 15.17 -21.66
C PRO A 498 0.33 14.00 -22.57
N TYR A 499 1.13 12.93 -22.54
CA TYR A 499 0.82 11.71 -23.28
C TYR A 499 -0.51 11.10 -22.83
N ALA A 500 -0.85 11.19 -21.53
CA ALA A 500 -2.14 10.79 -21.01
C ALA A 500 -3.30 11.55 -21.67
N CYS A 501 -3.15 12.85 -21.91
CA CYS A 501 -4.14 13.66 -22.64
C CYS A 501 -4.27 13.22 -24.10
N LYS A 502 -3.14 12.90 -24.76
CA LYS A 502 -3.15 12.30 -26.11
C LYS A 502 -3.89 10.96 -26.13
N LEU A 503 -3.75 10.13 -25.09
CA LEU A 503 -4.45 8.85 -24.97
C LEU A 503 -5.97 9.09 -24.82
N LEU A 504 -6.37 9.99 -23.92
CA LEU A 504 -7.77 10.40 -23.73
C LEU A 504 -8.41 10.86 -25.05
N PHE A 505 -7.71 11.68 -25.84
CA PHE A 505 -8.24 12.12 -27.14
C PHE A 505 -8.43 10.96 -28.12
N GLN A 506 -7.56 9.96 -28.11
CA GLN A 506 -7.72 8.77 -28.94
C GLN A 506 -8.90 7.90 -28.47
N GLU A 507 -9.10 7.77 -27.16
CA GLU A 507 -10.23 7.06 -26.57
C GLU A 507 -11.57 7.76 -26.88
N LEU A 508 -11.63 9.09 -26.76
CA LEU A 508 -12.79 9.88 -27.18
C LEU A 508 -13.11 9.68 -28.67
N MET A 509 -12.08 9.68 -29.54
CA MET A 509 -12.25 9.42 -30.97
C MET A 509 -12.77 8.00 -31.25
N ALA A 510 -12.37 7.01 -30.45
CA ALA A 510 -12.90 5.64 -30.54
C ALA A 510 -14.39 5.57 -30.16
N MET A 511 -14.84 6.44 -29.26
CA MET A 511 -16.25 6.64 -28.89
C MET A 511 -17.00 7.58 -29.85
N ALA A 512 -16.43 7.89 -31.01
CA ALA A 512 -16.98 8.82 -32.00
C ALA A 512 -17.17 10.27 -31.51
N ILE A 513 -16.46 10.67 -30.46
CA ILE A 513 -16.38 12.06 -29.99
C ILE A 513 -15.14 12.70 -30.60
N ALA A 514 -15.27 13.88 -31.21
CA ALA A 514 -14.16 14.57 -31.89
C ALA A 514 -13.60 15.71 -31.03
N PRO A 515 -12.52 15.49 -30.23
CA PRO A 515 -11.89 16.55 -29.45
C PRO A 515 -11.07 17.47 -30.38
N ARG A 516 -11.58 18.68 -30.63
CA ARG A 516 -10.91 19.67 -31.49
C ARG A 516 -10.03 20.60 -30.64
N MET A 517 -8.72 20.57 -30.87
CA MET A 517 -7.77 21.51 -30.29
C MET A 517 -7.67 22.76 -31.19
N LEU A 518 -8.05 23.91 -30.67
CA LEU A 518 -7.96 25.19 -31.37
C LEU A 518 -6.79 25.98 -30.80
N THR A 519 -5.83 26.35 -31.65
CA THR A 519 -4.60 27.07 -31.26
C THR A 519 -4.77 28.59 -31.29
N HIS A 520 -5.84 29.07 -31.91
CA HIS A 520 -6.25 30.47 -31.92
C HIS A 520 -7.58 30.61 -31.20
N GLU A 521 -7.77 31.74 -30.53
CA GLU A 521 -9.09 32.12 -30.03
C GLU A 521 -10.08 32.10 -31.19
N VAL A 522 -11.19 31.38 -31.01
CA VAL A 522 -12.33 31.52 -31.89
C VAL A 522 -12.82 32.94 -31.69
N LYS A 523 -12.55 33.84 -32.64
CA LYS A 523 -13.25 35.13 -32.70
C LYS A 523 -14.73 34.79 -32.66
N GLY A 524 -15.37 35.07 -31.52
CA GLY A 524 -16.70 34.59 -31.21
C GLY A 524 -17.66 34.97 -32.33
N ALA A 525 -18.51 34.03 -32.72
CA ALA A 525 -19.62 34.25 -33.65
C ALA A 525 -20.73 35.18 -33.07
N ARG A 526 -20.38 36.09 -32.14
CA ARG A 526 -21.29 37.08 -31.54
C ARG A 526 -21.39 38.39 -32.34
N ASP A 527 -20.52 38.63 -33.33
CA ASP A 527 -20.54 39.87 -34.15
C ASP A 527 -21.25 39.73 -35.52
N LYS A 528 -21.99 38.65 -35.78
CA LYS A 528 -22.75 38.48 -37.04
C LYS A 528 -24.25 38.75 -36.92
N HIS A 529 -24.73 39.09 -35.72
CA HIS A 529 -26.10 39.54 -35.48
C HIS A 529 -26.08 40.80 -34.61
N ARG A 530 -25.58 41.90 -35.17
CA ARG A 530 -25.95 43.26 -34.79
C ARG A 530 -26.00 44.15 -36.01
#